data_AF-A0A1G2ZHX8-F1
#
_entry.id   AF-A0A1G2ZHX8-F1
#
_cell.length_a   1.000
_cell.length_b   1.000
_cell.length_c   1.000
_cell.angle_alpha   90.00
_cell.angle_beta   90.00
_cell.angle_gamma   90.00
#
_symmetry.space_group_name_H-M   'P 1'
#
loop_
_entity.id
_entity.type
_entity.pdbx_description
1 polymer ?
#
loop_
_entity_poly.entity_id
_entity_poly.type
_entity_poly.pdbx_seq_one_letter_code
_entity_poly.pdbx_strand_id
1 'polypeptide(L)'
;MGINKDILVGIWRDNNAGAEEYGYSISVKMAASYSMQDLAGTWYVMDIKTPQKDYSYPNHFGFDFGTLILQSDGTGLYTCHTSSDPCEPPEDVSGFSISADGIVTTPLWPNEAENFVMGENKNIMIQIFRDNTPGDEHQVFSVFVKKAE
;
A
#
# COMPACT_ATOMS: atom_id res chain seq x y z
N MET A 1 -2.58 -21.97 -17.50
CA MET A 1 -2.07 -21.03 -16.48
C MET A 1 -1.76 -21.83 -15.22
N GLY A 2 -0.58 -21.66 -14.64
CA GLY A 2 -0.09 -22.51 -13.54
C GLY A 2 -0.87 -22.32 -12.24
N ILE A 3 -1.04 -23.41 -11.50
CA ILE A 3 -1.61 -23.49 -10.15
C ILE A 3 -0.66 -22.67 -9.23
N ASN A 4 -1.19 -21.79 -8.36
CA ASN A 4 -0.46 -20.88 -7.44
C ASN A 4 -0.02 -19.50 -7.96
N LYS A 5 -0.83 -18.82 -8.80
CA LYS A 5 -0.59 -17.38 -9.05
C LYS A 5 -1.46 -16.54 -8.13
N ASP A 6 -0.88 -16.06 -7.04
CA ASP A 6 -1.56 -15.25 -6.02
C ASP A 6 -1.45 -13.74 -6.29
N ILE A 7 -0.55 -13.38 -7.22
CA ILE A 7 -0.28 -12.01 -7.67
C ILE A 7 -0.19 -11.98 -9.19
N LEU A 8 -0.83 -10.99 -9.79
CA LEU A 8 -0.61 -10.59 -11.17
C LEU A 8 -0.02 -9.18 -11.17
N VAL A 9 1.08 -9.00 -11.88
CA VAL A 9 1.66 -7.68 -12.16
C VAL A 9 1.51 -7.42 -13.65
N GLY A 10 0.83 -6.33 -14.00
CA GLY A 10 0.63 -5.88 -15.36
C GLY A 10 1.36 -4.58 -15.62
N ILE A 11 2.15 -4.54 -16.68
CA ILE A 11 2.69 -3.29 -17.25
C ILE A 11 2.10 -3.18 -18.65
N TRP A 12 1.49 -2.05 -18.95
CA TRP A 12 0.87 -1.81 -20.25
C TRP A 12 1.15 -0.40 -20.74
N ARG A 13 0.99 -0.22 -22.05
CA ARG A 13 1.13 1.07 -22.71
C ARG A 13 -0.05 1.27 -23.64
N ASP A 14 -0.75 2.38 -23.49
CA ASP A 14 -1.66 2.87 -24.52
C ASP A 14 -0.84 3.70 -25.52
N ASN A 15 -0.95 3.35 -26.80
CA ASN A 15 -0.26 4.00 -27.91
C ASN A 15 -1.18 4.91 -28.73
N ASN A 16 -2.33 5.29 -28.18
CA ASN A 16 -3.21 6.29 -28.77
C ASN A 16 -2.45 7.62 -28.88
N ALA A 17 -2.16 8.03 -30.12
CA ALA A 17 -1.36 9.22 -30.39
C ALA A 17 -2.02 10.48 -29.79
N GLY A 18 -1.28 11.21 -28.94
CA GLY A 18 -1.78 12.37 -28.21
C GLY A 18 -2.50 12.04 -26.89
N ALA A 19 -2.56 10.76 -26.52
CA ALA A 19 -3.08 10.25 -25.26
C ALA A 19 -2.29 9.01 -24.81
N GLU A 20 -0.97 9.01 -25.04
CA GLU A 20 -0.13 7.88 -24.66
C GLU A 20 -0.08 7.75 -23.14
N GLU A 21 -0.41 6.56 -22.64
CA GLU A 21 -0.40 6.25 -21.21
C GLU A 21 0.50 5.05 -20.93
N TYR A 22 1.18 5.07 -19.78
CA TYR A 22 1.87 3.90 -19.24
C TYR A 22 1.14 3.51 -17.97
N GLY A 23 0.71 2.25 -17.91
CA GLY A 23 -0.03 1.73 -16.79
C GLY A 23 0.74 0.65 -16.06
N TYR A 24 0.59 0.68 -14.75
CA TYR A 24 1.02 -0.36 -13.83
C TYR A 24 -0.21 -0.86 -13.09
N SER A 25 -0.29 -2.17 -12.89
CA SER A 25 -1.36 -2.80 -12.12
C SER A 25 -0.79 -3.93 -11.29
N ILE A 26 -1.30 -4.03 -10.05
CA ILE A 26 -1.14 -5.22 -9.22
C ILE A 26 -2.54 -5.74 -8.96
N SER A 27 -2.70 -7.06 -9.08
CA SER A 27 -3.92 -7.73 -8.67
C SER A 27 -3.55 -8.88 -7.75
N VAL A 28 -4.26 -8.99 -6.63
CA VAL A 28 -4.17 -10.13 -5.71
C VAL A 28 -5.45 -10.95 -5.82
N LYS A 29 -5.32 -12.27 -5.71
CA LYS A 29 -6.49 -13.14 -5.56
C LYS A 29 -7.05 -12.97 -4.14
N MET A 30 -8.36 -12.97 -3.98
CA MET A 30 -9.02 -12.80 -2.67
C MET A 30 -9.36 -14.15 -2.03
N ALA A 31 -9.26 -14.23 -0.69
CA ALA A 31 -9.74 -15.35 0.11
C ALA A 31 -11.27 -15.36 0.22
N ALA A 32 -11.82 -16.47 0.71
CA ALA A 32 -13.24 -16.57 1.01
C ALA A 32 -13.69 -15.66 2.16
N SER A 33 -12.80 -15.36 3.11
CA SER A 33 -13.09 -14.49 4.26
C SER A 33 -11.83 -14.00 4.94
N TYR A 34 -11.93 -12.83 5.55
CA TYR A 34 -10.88 -12.21 6.34
C TYR A 34 -11.38 -11.80 7.74
N SER A 35 -10.44 -11.62 8.65
CA SER A 35 -10.69 -11.20 10.03
C SER A 35 -9.51 -10.39 10.56
N MET A 36 -9.72 -9.66 11.66
CA MET A 36 -8.67 -8.87 12.32
C MET A 36 -7.43 -9.70 12.69
N GLN A 37 -7.58 -10.99 12.97
CA GLN A 37 -6.45 -11.87 13.29
C GLN A 37 -5.49 -12.03 12.11
N ASP A 38 -5.97 -11.84 10.87
CA ASP A 38 -5.17 -11.98 9.66
C ASP A 38 -4.20 -10.79 9.48
N LEU A 39 -4.55 -9.61 10.01
CA LEU A 39 -3.68 -8.42 10.03
C LEU A 39 -2.51 -8.58 11.01
N ALA A 40 -2.72 -9.29 12.12
CA ALA A 40 -1.74 -9.40 13.19
C ALA A 40 -0.42 -10.03 12.70
N GLY A 41 0.71 -9.45 13.08
CA GLY A 41 2.05 -9.90 12.72
C GLY A 41 2.98 -8.76 12.30
N THR A 42 4.19 -9.11 11.88
CA THR A 42 5.14 -8.15 11.32
C THR A 42 5.05 -8.15 9.80
N TRP A 43 4.98 -6.96 9.21
CA TRP A 43 4.93 -6.73 7.78
C TRP A 43 6.15 -5.92 7.36
N TYR A 44 6.80 -6.32 6.27
CA TYR A 44 7.68 -5.43 5.52
C TYR A 44 6.82 -4.50 4.69
N VAL A 45 7.07 -3.19 4.76
CA VAL A 45 6.37 -2.16 3.98
C VAL A 45 7.34 -1.67 2.92
N MET A 46 6.90 -1.64 1.67
CA MET A 46 7.69 -1.17 0.53
C MET A 46 6.85 -0.19 -0.27
N ASP A 47 7.28 1.06 -0.28
CA ASP A 47 6.53 2.17 -0.86
C ASP A 47 7.29 2.79 -2.03
N ILE A 48 6.54 3.15 -3.07
CA ILE A 48 6.98 4.06 -4.11
C ILE A 48 6.04 5.26 -4.13
N LYS A 49 6.56 6.43 -3.77
CA LYS A 49 5.86 7.70 -3.82
C LYS A 49 6.05 8.31 -5.21
N THR A 50 4.96 8.76 -5.81
CA THR A 50 4.97 9.43 -7.12
C THR A 50 4.11 10.69 -7.07
N PRO A 51 4.43 11.70 -7.89
CA PRO A 51 3.54 12.84 -8.08
C PRO A 51 2.19 12.39 -8.65
N GLN A 52 1.10 13.07 -8.28
CA GLN A 52 -0.20 12.81 -8.91
C GLN A 52 -0.25 13.42 -10.32
N LYS A 53 -1.13 12.89 -11.18
CA LYS A 53 -1.39 13.47 -12.51
C LYS A 53 -1.78 14.95 -12.36
N ASP A 54 -1.29 15.79 -13.26
CA ASP A 54 -1.44 17.25 -13.26
C ASP A 54 -0.71 18.00 -12.12
N TYR A 55 -0.19 17.28 -11.12
CA TYR A 55 0.60 17.80 -10.01
C TYR A 55 2.04 17.31 -10.13
N SER A 56 2.87 18.06 -10.87
CA SER A 56 4.29 17.75 -10.99
C SER A 56 5.08 18.34 -9.82
N TYR A 57 5.06 17.67 -8.67
CA TYR A 57 5.95 17.94 -7.54
C TYR A 57 7.11 16.94 -7.54
N PRO A 58 8.23 17.19 -8.24
CA PRO A 58 9.27 16.18 -8.44
C PRO A 58 9.94 15.75 -7.13
N ASN A 59 9.94 16.63 -6.12
CA ASN A 59 10.42 16.33 -4.77
C ASN A 59 9.58 15.25 -4.07
N HIS A 60 8.37 14.95 -4.58
CA HIS A 60 7.50 13.93 -4.01
C HIS A 60 7.66 12.58 -4.71
N PHE A 61 8.68 12.44 -5.57
CA PHE A 61 9.14 11.14 -5.98
C PHE A 61 10.08 10.56 -4.91
N GLY A 62 9.78 9.37 -4.41
CA GLY A 62 10.54 8.79 -3.31
C GLY A 62 10.23 7.31 -3.10
N PHE A 63 10.91 6.73 -2.11
CA PHE A 63 10.64 5.38 -1.65
C PHE A 63 10.76 5.31 -0.13
N ASP A 64 10.08 4.34 0.47
CA ASP A 64 10.28 3.94 1.86
C ASP A 64 10.31 2.41 1.95
N PHE A 65 11.14 1.91 2.86
CA PHE A 65 11.17 0.54 3.31
C PHE A 65 11.21 0.50 4.83
N GLY A 66 10.18 -0.13 5.40
CA GLY A 66 9.97 -0.19 6.84
C GLY A 66 9.44 -1.54 7.30
N THR A 67 9.19 -1.61 8.60
CA THR A 67 8.39 -2.69 9.20
C THR A 67 7.20 -2.13 9.93
N LEU A 68 6.06 -2.77 9.75
CA LEU A 68 4.83 -2.50 10.48
C LEU A 68 4.48 -3.72 11.33
N ILE A 69 4.47 -3.56 12.65
CA ILE A 69 3.99 -4.59 13.58
C ILE A 69 2.53 -4.28 13.89
N LEU A 70 1.61 -5.12 13.45
CA LEU A 70 0.18 -4.99 13.74
C LEU A 70 -0.26 -6.01 14.80
N GLN A 71 -1.14 -5.57 15.68
CA GLN A 71 -1.89 -6.38 16.62
C GLN A 71 -3.28 -6.70 16.06
N SER A 72 -3.95 -7.71 16.62
CA SER A 72 -5.31 -8.10 16.20
C SER A 72 -6.40 -7.12 16.64
N ASP A 73 -6.06 -6.09 17.42
CA ASP A 73 -6.98 -4.99 17.77
C ASP A 73 -6.86 -3.77 16.82
N GLY A 74 -5.98 -3.84 15.82
CA GLY A 74 -5.77 -2.76 14.86
C GLY A 74 -4.78 -1.68 15.32
N THR A 75 -4.08 -1.90 16.44
CA THR A 75 -2.94 -1.08 16.87
C THR A 75 -1.62 -1.64 16.37
N GLY A 76 -0.56 -0.84 16.39
CA GLY A 76 0.74 -1.28 15.92
C GLY A 76 1.86 -0.26 16.08
N LEU A 77 3.01 -0.60 15.52
CA LEU A 77 4.20 0.26 15.47
C LEU A 77 4.80 0.19 14.08
N TYR A 78 4.99 1.35 13.44
CA TYR A 78 5.75 1.50 12.22
C TYR A 78 7.20 1.90 12.52
N THR A 79 8.14 1.31 11.81
CA THR A 79 9.57 1.64 11.88
C THR A 79 10.14 1.76 10.48
N CYS A 80 10.60 2.95 10.10
CA CYS A 80 11.37 3.18 8.88
C CYS A 80 12.78 2.56 9.02
N HIS A 81 13.23 1.86 7.98
CA HIS A 81 14.61 1.32 7.90
C HIS A 81 15.44 2.08 6.87
N THR A 82 14.85 2.42 5.73
CA THR A 82 15.49 3.25 4.71
C THR A 82 14.44 3.90 3.83
N SER A 83 14.63 5.18 3.55
CA SER A 83 13.79 5.93 2.62
C SER A 83 14.63 6.91 1.79
N SER A 84 14.00 7.56 0.81
CA SER A 84 14.60 8.66 0.05
C SER A 84 14.79 9.93 0.89
N ASP A 85 13.99 10.08 1.94
CA ASP A 85 14.08 11.14 2.94
C ASP A 85 14.75 10.61 4.22
N PRO A 86 15.06 11.44 5.23
CA PRO A 86 15.47 10.93 6.52
C PRO A 86 14.38 10.07 7.16
N CYS A 87 14.74 8.88 7.68
CA CYS A 87 13.80 8.10 8.50
C CYS A 87 13.46 8.85 9.79
N GLU A 88 12.16 9.02 10.03
CA GLU A 88 11.64 9.49 11.32
C GLU A 88 11.72 8.37 12.38
N PRO A 89 11.66 8.71 13.68
CA PRO A 89 11.57 7.73 14.76
C PRO A 89 10.34 6.81 14.60
N PRO A 90 10.35 5.61 15.23
CA PRO A 90 9.19 4.72 15.21
C PRO A 90 7.91 5.40 15.68
N GLU A 91 6.80 5.11 15.00
CA GLU A 91 5.50 5.74 15.19
C GLU A 91 4.44 4.69 15.57
N ASP A 92 3.69 4.97 16.64
CA ASP A 92 2.54 4.16 17.02
C ASP A 92 1.39 4.38 16.03
N VAL A 93 0.83 3.29 15.51
CA VAL A 93 -0.33 3.35 14.61
C VAL A 93 -1.56 2.74 15.27
N SER A 94 -2.75 3.22 14.89
CA SER A 94 -4.02 2.70 15.41
C SER A 94 -5.15 2.83 14.40
N GLY A 95 -6.24 2.10 14.63
CA GLY A 95 -7.44 2.19 13.80
C GLY A 95 -7.39 1.37 12.50
N PHE A 96 -6.41 0.47 12.36
CA PHE A 96 -6.43 -0.51 11.28
C PHE A 96 -7.64 -1.44 11.45
N SER A 97 -8.35 -1.68 10.36
CA SER A 97 -9.43 -2.67 10.34
C SER A 97 -9.46 -3.43 9.02
N ILE A 98 -10.06 -4.62 9.01
CA ILE A 98 -10.28 -5.39 7.78
C ILE A 98 -11.71 -5.92 7.73
N SER A 99 -12.37 -5.73 6.59
CA SER A 99 -13.68 -6.28 6.30
C SER A 99 -13.61 -7.76 5.94
N ALA A 100 -14.74 -8.47 5.96
CA ALA A 100 -14.81 -9.88 5.56
C ALA A 100 -14.41 -10.12 4.09
N ASP A 101 -14.49 -9.07 3.25
CA ASP A 101 -14.11 -9.10 1.83
C ASP A 101 -12.64 -8.72 1.59
N GLY A 102 -11.86 -8.49 2.66
CA GLY A 102 -10.41 -8.27 2.57
C GLY A 102 -10.00 -6.83 2.27
N ILE A 103 -10.94 -5.89 2.31
CA ILE A 103 -10.64 -4.45 2.28
C ILE A 103 -10.13 -4.03 3.64
N VAL A 104 -8.92 -3.47 3.67
CA VAL A 104 -8.28 -2.87 4.84
C VAL A 104 -8.61 -1.38 4.87
N THR A 105 -8.82 -0.83 6.06
CA THR A 105 -9.03 0.61 6.26
C THR A 105 -8.12 1.12 7.36
N THR A 106 -7.65 2.34 7.21
CA THR A 106 -6.88 3.09 8.21
C THR A 106 -7.58 4.43 8.50
N PRO A 107 -7.24 5.12 9.60
CA PRO A 107 -7.68 6.49 9.80
C PRO A 107 -7.06 7.39 8.72
N LEU A 108 -7.91 8.17 8.04
CA LEU A 108 -7.50 9.09 6.99
C LEU A 108 -7.91 10.51 7.35
N TRP A 109 -7.09 11.49 6.98
CA TRP A 109 -7.48 12.89 6.97
C TRP A 109 -8.47 13.18 5.83
N PRO A 110 -9.25 14.28 5.89
CA PRO A 110 -10.29 14.57 4.89
C PRO A 110 -9.81 14.67 3.44
N ASN A 111 -8.53 14.98 3.21
CA ASN A 111 -7.94 15.10 1.87
C ASN A 111 -7.28 13.81 1.39
N GLU A 112 -7.28 12.76 2.20
CA GLU A 112 -6.63 11.51 1.90
C GLU A 112 -7.65 10.48 1.39
N ALA A 113 -7.16 9.57 0.55
CA ALA A 113 -7.93 8.43 0.09
C ALA A 113 -7.01 7.22 -0.08
N GLU A 114 -7.51 6.03 0.23
CA GLU A 114 -6.77 4.79 0.03
C GLU A 114 -7.61 3.70 -0.62
N ASN A 115 -6.91 2.77 -1.26
CA ASN A 115 -7.44 1.49 -1.69
C ASN A 115 -6.47 0.41 -1.20
N PHE A 116 -6.85 -0.29 -0.13
CA PHE A 116 -5.99 -1.22 0.58
C PHE A 116 -6.67 -2.60 0.65
N VAL A 117 -6.01 -3.65 0.15
CA VAL A 117 -6.57 -5.01 0.15
C VAL A 117 -5.54 -6.06 0.54
N MET A 118 -6.02 -7.14 1.16
CA MET A 118 -5.22 -8.31 1.52
C MET A 118 -5.44 -9.47 0.53
N GLY A 119 -4.37 -10.13 0.10
CA GLY A 119 -4.43 -11.30 -0.76
C GLY A 119 -4.88 -12.59 -0.07
N GLU A 120 -5.19 -13.61 -0.85
CA GLU A 120 -5.81 -14.88 -0.43
C GLU A 120 -5.01 -15.61 0.66
N ASN A 121 -3.69 -15.61 0.54
CA ASN A 121 -2.78 -16.27 1.48
C ASN A 121 -2.50 -15.43 2.74
N LYS A 122 -3.08 -14.22 2.84
CA LYS A 122 -2.99 -13.35 4.01
C LYS A 122 -1.57 -12.97 4.41
N ASN A 123 -0.66 -13.03 3.45
CA ASN A 123 0.76 -12.73 3.58
C ASN A 123 1.20 -11.57 2.70
N ILE A 124 0.30 -11.02 1.89
CA ILE A 124 0.53 -9.87 1.03
C ILE A 124 -0.66 -8.93 1.15
N MET A 125 -0.37 -7.64 1.29
CA MET A 125 -1.37 -6.58 1.10
C MET A 125 -0.82 -5.56 0.09
N ILE A 126 -1.71 -4.90 -0.62
CA ILE A 126 -1.36 -3.83 -1.58
C ILE A 126 -2.19 -2.60 -1.29
N GLN A 127 -1.57 -1.43 -1.36
CA GLN A 127 -2.23 -0.14 -1.12
C GLN A 127 -1.95 0.81 -2.29
N ILE A 128 -2.96 1.58 -2.64
CA ILE A 128 -2.79 2.84 -3.35
C ILE A 128 -3.30 3.93 -2.41
N PHE A 129 -2.40 4.73 -1.88
CA PHE A 129 -2.71 5.89 -1.06
C PHE A 129 -2.59 7.17 -1.90
N ARG A 130 -3.42 8.17 -1.59
CA ARG A 130 -3.46 9.48 -2.24
C ARG A 130 -3.64 10.55 -1.19
N ASP A 131 -2.72 11.50 -1.14
CA ASP A 131 -2.89 12.76 -0.44
C ASP A 131 -3.23 13.85 -1.47
N ASN A 132 -4.37 14.52 -1.27
CA ASN A 132 -4.83 15.61 -2.15
C ASN A 132 -4.75 16.96 -1.43
N THR A 133 -3.93 17.07 -0.39
CA THR A 133 -3.67 18.33 0.29
C THR A 133 -3.02 19.32 -0.66
N PRO A 134 -3.58 20.53 -0.85
CA PRO A 134 -3.01 21.50 -1.77
C PRO A 134 -1.55 21.87 -1.47
N GLY A 135 -0.66 21.64 -2.42
CA GLY A 135 0.78 21.82 -2.28
C GLY A 135 1.54 20.61 -1.76
N ASP A 136 0.84 19.53 -1.37
CA ASP A 136 1.41 18.25 -0.96
C ASP A 136 0.86 17.05 -1.77
N GLU A 137 0.32 17.29 -2.96
CA GLU A 137 -0.36 16.26 -3.72
C GLU A 137 0.60 15.15 -4.17
N HIS A 138 0.37 13.93 -3.69
CA HIS A 138 1.15 12.76 -4.06
C HIS A 138 0.33 11.47 -3.95
N GLN A 139 0.84 10.40 -4.54
CA GLN A 139 0.28 9.06 -4.41
C GLN A 139 1.37 8.06 -4.07
N VAL A 140 1.03 7.06 -3.28
CA VAL A 140 1.94 6.00 -2.85
C VAL A 140 1.40 4.65 -3.31
N PHE A 141 2.27 3.87 -3.94
CA PHE A 141 2.01 2.46 -4.22
C PHE A 141 2.79 1.63 -3.22
N SER A 142 2.06 0.89 -2.40
CA SER A 142 2.65 0.11 -1.32
C SER A 142 2.43 -1.38 -1.52
N VAL A 143 3.45 -2.17 -1.20
CA VAL A 143 3.35 -3.62 -1.05
C VAL A 143 3.78 -3.97 0.36
N PHE A 144 2.90 -4.67 1.07
CA PHE A 144 3.15 -5.19 2.40
C PHE A 144 3.38 -6.69 2.29
N VAL A 145 4.49 -7.19 2.82
CA VAL A 145 4.81 -8.62 2.84
C VAL A 145 4.95 -9.09 4.27
N LYS A 146 4.12 -10.06 4.68
CA LYS A 146 4.15 -10.61 6.03
C LYS A 146 5.46 -11.36 6.25
N LYS A 147 6.16 -11.02 7.32
CA LYS A 147 7.37 -11.72 7.74
C LYS A 147 6.99 -13.12 8.20
N ALA A 148 7.69 -14.13 7.67
CA ALA A 148 7.55 -15.50 8.16
C ALA A 148 8.09 -15.63 9.58
N GLU A 149 7.43 -16.45 10.40
CA GLU A 149 7.86 -16.81 11.74
C GLU A 149 9.08 -17.75 11.72
#